data_AF-A0AAJ2PEN1-F1
#
_entry.id   AF-A0AAJ2PEN1-F1
#
_cell.length_a   1.000
_cell.length_b   1.000
_cell.length_c   1.000
_cell.angle_alpha   90.00
_cell.angle_beta   90.00
_cell.angle_gamma   90.00
#
_symmetry.space_group_name_H-M   'P 1'
#
loop_
_entity.id
_entity.type
_entity.pdbx_description
1 polymer ?
#
loop_
_entity_poly.entity_id
_entity_poly.type
_entity_poly.pdbx_seq_one_letter_code
_entity_poly.pdbx_strand_id
1 'polypeptide(L)'
;MENKRLLRTTAENTIIWIDLEGVLIEVDSLFYLMRYKPNLAIKSILKGAIKTISEKIKNWKTDFRKELIRNVKKEYEEKMSQIELYIFGRRIFDFQSKKHKENLVNLMKTLKKYDIYIVTYTEKHIAKGFLDCLPAELRVKTENIISSKEKEAIIDYLKNKNKNKKIVGIGDSYIDEKALERSDVACILSSYINKVLGCKIKYGYKFNNLAELNKFFIAIYDK
;
A
#
# COMPACT_ATOMS: atom_id res chain seq x y z
N MET A 1 16.38 24.59 -9.35
CA MET A 1 15.48 23.43 -9.51
C MET A 1 14.05 23.93 -9.41
N GLU A 2 13.29 23.85 -10.50
CA GLU A 2 11.88 24.27 -10.48
C GLU A 2 11.02 23.19 -9.83
N ASN A 3 10.66 23.41 -8.56
CA ASN A 3 9.53 22.71 -7.97
C ASN A 3 8.31 23.01 -8.85
N LYS A 4 7.64 21.97 -9.40
CA LYS A 4 6.28 22.12 -9.96
C LYS A 4 5.48 22.90 -8.91
N ARG A 5 5.03 24.11 -9.28
CA ARG A 5 4.38 25.09 -8.40
C ARG A 5 3.52 24.39 -7.34
N LEU A 6 3.74 24.75 -6.07
CA LEU A 6 2.84 24.44 -4.95
C LEU A 6 1.41 24.70 -5.42
N LEU A 7 0.63 23.62 -5.54
CA LEU A 7 -0.70 23.67 -6.11
C LEU A 7 -1.61 24.45 -5.16
N ARG A 8 -2.16 25.57 -5.63
CA ARG A 8 -3.37 26.14 -5.07
C ARG A 8 -4.53 25.22 -5.46
N THR A 9 -4.79 24.21 -4.64
CA THR A 9 -5.90 23.27 -4.84
C THR A 9 -6.80 23.26 -3.63
N THR A 10 -8.10 23.39 -3.85
CA THR A 10 -9.11 23.19 -2.81
C THR A 10 -9.40 21.70 -2.63
N ALA A 11 -9.93 21.33 -1.46
CA ALA A 11 -10.31 19.95 -1.17
C ALA A 11 -11.40 19.43 -2.14
N GLU A 12 -12.35 20.29 -2.50
CA GLU A 12 -13.45 19.99 -3.41
C GLU A 12 -12.98 19.57 -4.82
N ASN A 13 -11.87 20.15 -5.28
CA ASN A 13 -11.30 19.91 -6.61
C ASN A 13 -10.14 18.90 -6.60
N THR A 14 -10.00 18.11 -5.54
CA THR A 14 -8.87 17.20 -5.38
C THR A 14 -9.33 15.80 -4.97
N ILE A 15 -8.78 14.80 -5.66
CA ILE A 15 -8.86 13.38 -5.32
C ILE A 15 -7.50 12.97 -4.78
N ILE A 16 -7.50 12.17 -3.72
CA ILE A 16 -6.29 11.54 -3.20
C ILE A 16 -6.42 10.05 -3.42
N TRP A 17 -5.48 9.44 -4.12
CA TRP A 17 -5.30 7.99 -4.04
C TRP A 17 -4.06 7.69 -3.20
N ILE A 18 -4.18 6.64 -2.40
CA ILE A 18 -3.15 6.25 -1.44
C ILE A 18 -2.90 4.76 -1.61
N ASP A 19 -1.63 4.37 -1.73
CA ASP A 19 -1.26 2.97 -1.58
C ASP A 19 -1.46 2.52 -0.12
N LEU A 20 -1.89 1.28 0.08
CA LEU A 20 -2.02 0.76 1.44
C LEU A 20 -0.65 0.28 1.94
N GLU A 21 0.00 -0.56 1.15
CA GLU A 21 1.33 -1.08 1.42
C GLU A 21 2.35 0.04 1.36
N GLY A 22 3.34 0.03 2.26
CA GLY A 22 4.44 1.00 2.16
C GLY A 22 4.11 2.41 2.64
N VAL A 23 2.86 2.86 2.49
CA VAL A 23 2.40 4.18 2.89
C VAL A 23 1.64 4.10 4.22
N LEU A 24 0.44 3.50 4.24
CA LEU A 24 -0.40 3.46 5.45
C LEU A 24 0.05 2.38 6.43
N ILE A 25 0.67 1.32 5.92
CA ILE A 25 1.30 0.27 6.72
C ILE A 25 2.80 0.60 6.83
N GLU A 26 3.29 0.82 8.05
CA GLU A 26 4.71 0.81 8.36
C GLU A 26 5.22 -0.60 8.06
N VAL A 27 6.08 -0.72 7.04
CA VAL A 27 6.61 -2.00 6.56
C VAL A 27 7.72 -2.51 7.49
N ASP A 28 7.45 -2.48 8.79
CA ASP A 28 8.09 -3.33 9.80
C ASP A 28 7.45 -4.74 9.81
N SER A 29 6.49 -5.02 8.93
CA SER A 29 5.55 -6.14 9.06
C SER A 29 5.87 -7.41 8.26
N LEU A 30 6.92 -7.42 7.44
CA LEU A 30 7.64 -8.68 7.15
C LEU A 30 8.27 -9.23 8.44
N PHE A 31 8.70 -8.33 9.33
CA PHE A 31 9.21 -8.63 10.67
C PHE A 31 8.09 -9.02 11.64
N TYR A 32 6.87 -8.50 11.45
CA TYR A 32 5.69 -8.91 12.23
C TYR A 32 5.12 -10.28 11.81
N LEU A 33 5.15 -10.60 10.51
CA LEU A 33 4.87 -11.96 10.01
C LEU A 33 5.70 -13.00 10.80
N MET A 34 6.99 -12.73 11.07
CA MET A 34 7.92 -13.61 11.80
C MET A 34 7.60 -13.86 13.29
N ARG A 35 6.82 -13.00 13.97
CA ARG A 35 6.72 -13.03 15.45
C ARG A 35 5.46 -13.71 16.03
N TYR A 36 4.35 -13.79 15.31
CA TYR A 36 3.07 -14.30 15.86
C TYR A 36 2.37 -15.39 15.02
N LYS A 37 2.66 -15.51 13.73
CA LYS A 37 2.23 -16.62 12.86
C LYS A 37 3.38 -17.04 11.93
N PRO A 38 4.45 -17.64 12.50
CA PRO A 38 5.71 -17.88 11.82
C PRO A 38 5.55 -18.70 10.51
N ASN A 39 4.57 -19.60 10.44
CA ASN A 39 4.34 -20.42 9.25
C ASN A 39 3.81 -19.63 8.03
N LEU A 40 3.10 -18.52 8.22
CA LEU A 40 2.69 -17.65 7.10
C LEU A 40 3.82 -16.71 6.65
N ALA A 41 4.72 -16.34 7.56
CA ALA A 41 5.95 -15.64 7.22
C ALA A 41 6.90 -16.53 6.41
N ILE A 42 7.06 -17.77 6.85
CA ILE A 42 7.77 -18.84 6.16
C ILE A 42 7.14 -19.09 4.77
N LYS A 43 5.80 -19.08 4.61
CA LYS A 43 5.10 -19.13 3.30
C LYS A 43 5.49 -17.98 2.33
N SER A 44 5.80 -16.80 2.85
CA SER A 44 6.16 -15.62 2.03
C SER A 44 7.67 -15.49 1.77
N ILE A 45 8.52 -15.81 2.75
CA ILE A 45 9.99 -15.84 2.60
C ILE A 45 10.41 -17.03 1.73
N LEU A 46 9.78 -18.19 1.87
CA LEU A 46 10.03 -19.35 1.02
C LEU A 46 9.43 -19.22 -0.38
N LYS A 47 8.47 -18.32 -0.66
CA LYS A 47 8.10 -18.01 -2.04
C LYS A 47 9.26 -17.35 -2.79
N GLY A 48 10.02 -16.50 -2.09
CA GLY A 48 11.31 -15.96 -2.53
C GLY A 48 12.42 -17.02 -2.55
N ALA A 49 12.58 -17.78 -1.46
CA ALA A 49 13.64 -18.79 -1.35
C ALA A 49 13.42 -20.01 -2.25
N ILE A 50 12.20 -20.50 -2.49
CA ILE A 50 11.88 -21.59 -3.45
C ILE A 50 12.11 -21.13 -4.87
N LYS A 51 11.86 -19.85 -5.20
CA LYS A 51 12.25 -19.30 -6.50
C LYS A 51 13.77 -19.31 -6.65
N THR A 52 14.50 -18.81 -5.65
CA THR A 52 15.97 -18.80 -5.61
C THR A 52 16.61 -20.20 -5.50
N ILE A 53 15.97 -21.14 -4.80
CA ILE A 53 16.38 -22.55 -4.62
C ILE A 53 16.00 -23.35 -5.87
N SER A 54 14.86 -23.10 -6.53
CA SER A 54 14.53 -23.73 -7.82
C SER A 54 15.46 -23.28 -8.94
N GLU A 55 15.96 -22.05 -8.86
CA GLU A 55 16.99 -21.52 -9.75
C GLU A 55 18.39 -22.08 -9.42
N LYS A 56 18.69 -22.41 -8.15
CA LYS A 56 19.97 -23.00 -7.69
C LYS A 56 20.04 -24.54 -7.64
N ILE A 57 18.93 -25.26 -7.50
CA ILE A 57 18.84 -26.73 -7.47
C ILE A 57 18.46 -27.22 -8.87
N LYS A 58 19.42 -27.18 -9.79
CA LYS A 58 19.32 -27.89 -11.08
C LYS A 58 19.66 -29.38 -10.99
N ASN A 59 20.13 -29.88 -9.83
CA ASN A 59 20.79 -31.19 -9.72
C ASN A 59 20.13 -32.21 -8.76
N TRP A 60 18.84 -32.09 -8.40
CA TRP A 60 18.17 -33.08 -7.54
C TRP A 60 17.18 -33.97 -8.31
N LYS A 61 17.06 -35.24 -7.88
CA LYS A 61 16.17 -36.25 -8.48
C LYS A 61 14.72 -35.76 -8.53
N THR A 62 14.12 -35.93 -9.70
CA THR A 62 12.89 -35.28 -10.17
C THR A 62 11.64 -35.56 -9.33
N ASP A 63 11.58 -36.73 -8.67
CA ASP A 63 10.35 -37.20 -8.03
C ASP A 63 10.11 -36.57 -6.65
N PHE A 64 11.16 -36.36 -5.86
CA PHE A 64 11.08 -35.62 -4.60
C PHE A 64 10.65 -34.17 -4.80
N ARG A 65 11.14 -33.53 -5.87
CA ARG A 65 10.76 -32.16 -6.24
C ARG A 65 9.26 -32.07 -6.58
N LYS A 66 8.73 -33.04 -7.32
CA LYS A 66 7.31 -33.07 -7.72
C LYS A 66 6.40 -33.30 -6.53
N GLU A 67 6.76 -34.19 -5.62
CA GLU A 67 5.96 -34.51 -4.43
C GLU A 67 5.93 -33.36 -3.42
N LEU A 68 7.06 -32.70 -3.19
CA LEU A 68 7.15 -31.49 -2.37
C LEU A 68 6.31 -30.35 -2.97
N ILE A 69 6.40 -30.10 -4.28
CA ILE A 69 5.57 -29.09 -4.96
C ILE A 69 4.09 -29.43 -4.86
N ARG A 70 3.71 -30.71 -4.95
CA ARG A 70 2.31 -31.15 -4.87
C ARG A 70 1.72 -30.96 -3.47
N ASN A 71 2.46 -31.35 -2.43
CA ASN A 71 1.99 -31.22 -1.05
C ASN A 71 1.96 -29.74 -0.62
N VAL A 72 2.95 -28.94 -1.04
CA VAL A 72 2.94 -27.49 -0.85
C VAL A 72 1.79 -26.82 -1.61
N LYS A 73 1.46 -27.25 -2.83
CA LYS A 73 0.27 -26.76 -3.56
C LYS A 73 -1.03 -27.10 -2.84
N LYS A 74 -1.17 -28.33 -2.34
CA LYS A 74 -2.37 -28.81 -1.64
C LYS A 74 -2.64 -28.03 -0.35
N GLU A 75 -1.61 -27.72 0.45
CA GLU A 75 -1.72 -26.84 1.64
C GLU A 75 -1.84 -25.33 1.31
N TYR A 76 -1.63 -24.96 0.04
CA TYR A 76 -1.66 -23.58 -0.46
C TYR A 76 -2.98 -23.25 -1.18
N GLU A 77 -3.74 -24.26 -1.61
CA GLU A 77 -5.01 -24.12 -2.32
C GLU A 77 -6.23 -23.87 -1.41
N GLU A 78 -6.11 -24.06 -0.09
CA GLU A 78 -7.11 -23.59 0.88
C GLU A 78 -7.06 -22.06 0.98
N LYS A 79 -7.87 -21.40 0.15
CA LYS A 79 -8.06 -19.95 0.20
C LYS A 79 -8.64 -19.57 1.57
N MET A 80 -8.00 -18.62 2.25
CA MET A 80 -8.60 -17.95 3.41
C MET A 80 -9.96 -17.39 3.00
N SER A 81 -10.97 -17.62 3.83
CA SER A 81 -12.29 -17.00 3.69
C SER A 81 -12.19 -15.48 3.80
N GLN A 82 -13.20 -14.77 3.30
CA GLN A 82 -13.26 -13.31 3.36
C GLN A 82 -13.20 -12.79 4.82
N ILE A 83 -13.80 -13.54 5.77
CA ILE A 83 -13.77 -13.22 7.20
C ILE A 83 -12.35 -13.35 7.74
N GLU A 84 -11.61 -14.39 7.37
CA GLU A 84 -10.22 -14.57 7.80
C GLU A 84 -9.29 -13.50 7.23
N LEU A 85 -9.50 -13.11 5.97
CA LEU A 85 -8.78 -12.00 5.33
C LEU A 85 -9.07 -10.68 6.05
N TYR A 86 -10.32 -10.42 6.40
CA TYR A 86 -10.73 -9.25 7.17
C TYR A 86 -10.07 -9.20 8.57
N ILE A 87 -10.12 -10.31 9.31
CA ILE A 87 -9.46 -10.43 10.63
C ILE A 87 -7.95 -10.22 10.51
N PHE A 88 -7.33 -10.73 9.43
CA PHE A 88 -5.91 -10.53 9.17
C PHE A 88 -5.58 -9.04 8.97
N GLY A 89 -6.39 -8.30 8.20
CA GLY A 89 -6.24 -6.85 8.04
C GLY A 89 -6.28 -6.07 9.35
N ARG A 90 -7.25 -6.38 10.23
CA ARG A 90 -7.32 -5.77 11.57
C ARG A 90 -6.06 -6.01 12.39
N ARG A 91 -5.54 -7.24 12.37
CA ARG A 91 -4.30 -7.59 13.07
C ARG A 91 -3.12 -6.76 12.56
N ILE A 92 -2.98 -6.58 11.25
CA ILE A 92 -1.90 -5.74 10.69
C ILE A 92 -1.93 -4.33 11.30
N PHE A 93 -3.12 -3.75 11.48
CA PHE A 93 -3.28 -2.45 12.15
C PHE A 93 -2.82 -2.52 13.61
N ASP A 94 -3.31 -3.50 14.38
CA ASP A 94 -2.96 -3.65 15.80
C ASP A 94 -1.45 -3.79 16.04
N PHE A 95 -0.76 -4.30 15.03
CA PHE A 95 0.68 -4.58 15.02
C PHE A 95 1.56 -3.38 14.66
N GLN A 96 0.97 -2.29 14.18
CA GLN A 96 1.69 -1.03 13.94
C GLN A 96 2.15 -0.39 15.26
N SER A 97 3.28 0.32 15.22
CA SER A 97 3.77 1.08 16.37
C SER A 97 2.74 2.12 16.82
N LYS A 98 2.67 2.42 18.12
CA LYS A 98 1.74 3.44 18.65
C LYS A 98 1.93 4.78 17.93
N LYS A 99 3.19 5.18 17.74
CA LYS A 99 3.56 6.40 17.03
C LYS A 99 3.08 6.40 15.57
N HIS A 100 3.20 5.28 14.85
CA HIS A 100 2.69 5.18 13.48
C HIS A 100 1.17 5.26 13.41
N LYS A 101 0.46 4.58 14.32
CA LYS A 101 -1.00 4.69 14.43
C LYS A 101 -1.46 6.13 14.66
N GLU A 102 -0.80 6.86 15.56
CA GLU A 102 -1.08 8.28 15.82
C GLU A 102 -0.85 9.14 14.57
N ASN A 103 0.26 8.94 13.87
CA ASN A 103 0.55 9.66 12.62
C ASN A 103 -0.46 9.33 11.51
N LEU A 104 -0.86 8.06 11.39
CA LEU A 104 -1.89 7.62 10.46
C LEU A 104 -3.23 8.30 10.75
N VAL A 105 -3.69 8.28 12.01
CA VAL A 105 -4.93 8.96 12.41
C VAL A 105 -4.87 10.46 12.12
N ASN A 106 -3.74 11.11 12.42
CA ASN A 106 -3.55 12.54 12.15
C ASN A 106 -3.58 12.85 10.65
N LEU A 107 -2.91 12.04 9.83
CA LEU A 107 -2.99 12.18 8.38
C LEU A 107 -4.42 12.00 7.89
N MET A 108 -5.12 10.93 8.29
CA MET A 108 -6.50 10.69 7.86
C MET A 108 -7.47 11.80 8.29
N LYS A 109 -7.27 12.41 9.48
CA LYS A 109 -8.02 13.61 9.91
C LYS A 109 -7.80 14.79 8.97
N THR A 110 -6.58 15.03 8.53
CA THR A 110 -6.26 16.08 7.56
C THR A 110 -6.84 15.76 6.19
N LEU A 111 -6.81 14.48 5.79
CA LEU A 111 -7.25 14.05 4.47
C LEU A 111 -8.77 13.89 4.34
N LYS A 112 -9.53 13.81 5.44
CA LYS A 112 -10.99 13.54 5.43
C LYS A 112 -11.83 14.51 4.57
N LYS A 113 -11.30 15.70 4.28
CA LYS A 113 -11.93 16.73 3.45
C LYS A 113 -11.84 16.44 1.94
N TYR A 114 -10.94 15.55 1.53
CA TYR A 114 -10.75 15.15 0.15
C TYR A 114 -11.55 13.88 -0.18
N ASP A 115 -11.74 13.62 -1.46
CA ASP A 115 -12.23 12.32 -1.93
C ASP A 115 -11.07 11.32 -1.95
N ILE A 116 -11.07 10.39 -0.99
CA ILE A 116 -9.97 9.43 -0.76
C ILE A 116 -10.29 8.10 -1.42
N TYR A 117 -9.33 7.59 -2.19
CA TYR A 117 -9.29 6.24 -2.74
C TYR A 117 -8.09 5.48 -2.17
N ILE A 118 -8.31 4.21 -1.82
CA ILE A 118 -7.22 3.29 -1.50
C ILE A 118 -7.03 2.39 -2.71
N VAL A 119 -5.86 2.48 -3.36
CA VAL A 119 -5.55 1.71 -4.56
C VAL A 119 -4.33 0.83 -4.27
N THR A 120 -4.58 -0.46 -4.06
CA THR A 120 -3.66 -1.37 -3.39
C THR A 120 -3.55 -2.70 -4.16
N TYR A 121 -2.43 -3.40 -3.97
CA TYR A 121 -2.27 -4.79 -4.46
C TYR A 121 -2.87 -5.81 -3.46
N THR A 122 -3.09 -5.38 -2.23
CA THR A 122 -3.65 -6.17 -1.15
C THR A 122 -5.12 -6.47 -1.41
N GLU A 123 -5.51 -7.68 -1.05
CA GLU A 123 -6.88 -8.14 -1.19
C GLU A 123 -7.86 -7.21 -0.45
N LYS A 124 -9.00 -6.92 -1.07
CA LYS A 124 -9.94 -5.88 -0.62
C LYS A 124 -10.42 -6.07 0.82
N HIS A 125 -10.65 -7.31 1.28
CA HIS A 125 -11.09 -7.61 2.64
C HIS A 125 -9.99 -7.38 3.67
N ILE A 126 -8.72 -7.65 3.33
CA ILE A 126 -7.58 -7.29 4.19
C ILE A 126 -7.51 -5.76 4.33
N ALA A 127 -7.56 -5.03 3.21
CA ALA A 127 -7.53 -3.56 3.22
C ALA A 127 -8.68 -2.98 4.04
N LYS A 128 -9.90 -3.50 3.85
CA LYS A 128 -11.08 -3.12 4.63
C LYS A 128 -10.89 -3.40 6.12
N GLY A 129 -10.39 -4.58 6.49
CA GLY A 129 -10.09 -4.95 7.87
C GLY A 129 -9.14 -3.98 8.55
N PHE A 130 -8.06 -3.59 7.86
CA PHE A 130 -7.12 -2.60 8.35
C PHE A 130 -7.77 -1.22 8.55
N LEU A 131 -8.51 -0.73 7.55
CA LEU A 131 -9.12 0.60 7.57
C LEU A 131 -10.27 0.73 8.58
N ASP A 132 -11.00 -0.35 8.85
CA ASP A 132 -12.07 -0.38 9.86
C ASP A 132 -11.55 -0.25 11.30
N CYS A 133 -10.24 -0.37 11.54
CA CYS A 133 -9.63 -0.05 12.83
C CYS A 133 -9.47 1.46 13.07
N LEU A 134 -9.63 2.30 12.05
CA LEU A 134 -9.69 3.76 12.21
C LEU A 134 -11.02 4.19 12.88
N PRO A 135 -11.03 5.35 13.57
CA PRO A 135 -12.26 6.00 14.02
C PRO A 135 -13.29 6.08 12.89
N ALA A 136 -14.57 5.84 13.20
CA ALA A 136 -15.63 5.67 12.20
C ALA A 136 -15.73 6.86 11.24
N GLU A 137 -15.53 8.07 11.75
CA GLU A 137 -15.54 9.33 11.01
C GLU A 137 -14.35 9.52 10.05
N LEU A 138 -13.32 8.67 10.15
CA LEU A 138 -12.11 8.70 9.31
C LEU A 138 -12.03 7.52 8.34
N ARG A 139 -13.01 6.62 8.35
CA ARG A 139 -13.00 5.43 7.49
C ARG A 139 -13.25 5.81 6.04
N VAL A 140 -12.46 5.22 5.15
CA VAL A 140 -12.67 5.34 3.70
C VAL A 140 -13.89 4.50 3.30
N LYS A 141 -14.71 5.04 2.39
CA LYS A 141 -15.87 4.32 1.85
C LYS A 141 -15.44 3.01 1.20
N THR A 142 -16.22 1.93 1.39
CA THR A 142 -15.82 0.58 0.94
C THR A 142 -15.73 0.47 -0.59
N GLU A 143 -16.53 1.25 -1.31
CA GLU A 143 -16.48 1.40 -2.77
C GLU A 143 -15.21 2.09 -3.28
N ASN A 144 -14.54 2.89 -2.43
CA ASN A 144 -13.30 3.58 -2.76
C ASN A 144 -12.04 2.75 -2.43
N ILE A 145 -12.20 1.52 -1.93
CA ILE A 145 -11.12 0.56 -1.72
C ILE A 145 -11.03 -0.35 -2.96
N ILE A 146 -9.98 -0.17 -3.74
CA ILE A 146 -9.77 -0.81 -5.04
C ILE A 146 -8.50 -1.67 -4.97
N SER A 147 -8.70 -2.99 -4.99
CA SER A 147 -7.62 -3.98 -5.12
C SER A 147 -7.33 -4.21 -6.60
N SER A 148 -6.21 -3.69 -7.12
CA SER A 148 -5.84 -3.82 -8.53
C SER A 148 -4.32 -3.92 -8.70
N LYS A 149 -3.88 -4.80 -9.61
CA LYS A 149 -2.49 -4.89 -10.06
C LYS A 149 -2.11 -3.88 -11.13
N GLU A 150 -3.09 -3.15 -11.66
CA GLU A 150 -2.93 -2.16 -12.72
C GLU A 150 -3.35 -0.79 -12.15
N LYS A 151 -2.55 -0.24 -11.22
CA LYS A 151 -2.90 1.00 -10.53
C LYS A 151 -3.01 2.16 -11.51
N GLU A 152 -2.15 2.21 -12.53
CA GLU A 152 -2.17 3.24 -13.56
C GLU A 152 -3.52 3.32 -14.29
N ALA A 153 -4.15 2.18 -14.59
CA ALA A 153 -5.45 2.13 -15.23
C ALA A 153 -6.56 2.66 -14.31
N ILE A 154 -6.44 2.42 -13.00
CA ILE A 154 -7.34 3.01 -11.99
C ILE A 154 -7.16 4.52 -11.94
N ILE A 155 -5.93 5.04 -11.97
CA ILE A 155 -5.69 6.47 -11.95
C ILE A 155 -6.24 7.13 -13.22
N ASP A 156 -6.01 6.53 -14.39
CA ASP A 156 -6.57 7.01 -15.66
C ASP A 156 -8.12 6.99 -15.65
N TYR A 157 -8.73 5.94 -15.09
CA TYR A 157 -10.18 5.88 -14.87
C TYR A 157 -10.66 7.01 -13.97
N LEU A 158 -10.00 7.26 -12.83
CA LEU A 158 -10.36 8.33 -11.90
C LEU A 158 -10.24 9.70 -12.56
N LYS A 159 -9.21 9.93 -13.38
CA LYS A 159 -9.05 11.17 -14.16
C LYS A 159 -10.18 11.37 -15.15
N ASN A 160 -10.51 10.33 -15.91
CA ASN A 160 -11.56 10.39 -16.92
C ASN A 160 -12.95 10.60 -16.31
N LYS A 161 -13.22 9.97 -15.16
CA LYS A 161 -14.46 10.16 -14.41
C LYS A 161 -14.56 11.55 -13.77
N ASN A 162 -13.43 12.16 -13.43
CA ASN A 162 -13.36 13.42 -12.69
C ASN A 162 -12.53 14.48 -13.43
N LYS A 163 -12.92 14.83 -14.66
CA LYS A 163 -12.14 15.69 -15.57
C LYS A 163 -11.69 17.04 -15.00
N ASN A 164 -12.39 17.56 -13.99
CA ASN A 164 -12.11 18.85 -13.36
C ASN A 164 -11.32 18.75 -12.05
N LYS A 165 -11.05 17.54 -11.55
CA LYS A 165 -10.34 17.33 -10.30
C LYS A 165 -8.87 17.02 -10.54
N LYS A 166 -8.02 17.54 -9.66
CA LYS A 166 -6.62 17.16 -9.57
C LYS A 166 -6.49 15.84 -8.84
N ILE A 167 -5.58 14.99 -9.29
CA ILE A 167 -5.24 13.74 -8.62
C ILE A 167 -3.89 13.88 -7.92
N VAL A 168 -3.90 13.72 -6.60
CA VAL A 168 -2.71 13.54 -5.78
C VAL A 168 -2.53 12.06 -5.50
N GLY A 169 -1.40 11.52 -5.90
CA GLY A 169 -1.02 10.14 -5.63
C GLY A 169 -0.03 10.04 -4.50
N ILE A 170 -0.27 9.12 -3.58
CA ILE A 170 0.63 8.82 -2.47
C ILE A 170 1.04 7.36 -2.57
N GLY A 171 2.31 7.11 -2.88
CA GLY A 171 2.89 5.78 -3.02
C GLY A 171 4.28 5.74 -2.43
N ASP A 172 4.93 4.58 -2.51
CA ASP A 172 6.20 4.37 -1.82
C ASP A 172 7.29 3.74 -2.70
N SER A 173 6.94 3.06 -3.80
CA SER A 173 7.88 2.14 -4.44
C SER A 173 7.82 2.16 -5.97
N TYR A 174 8.71 1.40 -6.59
CA TYR A 174 8.72 1.20 -8.05
C TYR A 174 7.41 0.62 -8.59
N ILE A 175 6.64 -0.07 -7.75
CA ILE A 175 5.33 -0.63 -8.11
C ILE A 175 4.33 0.50 -8.42
N ASP A 176 4.46 1.62 -7.70
CA ASP A 176 3.58 2.77 -7.85
C ASP A 176 4.04 3.76 -8.92
N GLU A 177 5.26 3.61 -9.45
CA GLU A 177 5.90 4.61 -10.33
C GLU A 177 4.98 5.08 -11.44
N LYS A 178 4.40 4.14 -12.22
CA LYS A 178 3.51 4.48 -13.33
C LYS A 178 2.26 5.21 -12.85
N ALA A 179 1.64 4.75 -11.76
CA ALA A 179 0.43 5.38 -11.22
C ALA A 179 0.72 6.80 -10.68
N LEU A 180 1.88 6.99 -10.04
CA LEU A 180 2.34 8.29 -9.56
C LEU A 180 2.71 9.22 -10.72
N GLU A 181 3.31 8.73 -11.81
CA GLU A 181 3.56 9.50 -13.03
C GLU A 181 2.26 9.94 -13.72
N ARG A 182 1.19 9.13 -13.62
CA ARG A 182 -0.15 9.51 -14.06
C ARG A 182 -0.82 10.51 -13.14
N SER A 183 -0.34 10.73 -11.92
CA SER A 183 -0.94 11.69 -10.98
C SER A 183 -0.54 13.12 -11.32
N ASP A 184 -1.39 14.10 -11.00
CA ASP A 184 -1.04 15.51 -11.18
C ASP A 184 0.01 15.96 -10.15
N VAL A 185 -0.06 15.35 -8.96
CA VAL A 185 0.96 15.45 -7.90
C VAL A 185 1.35 14.06 -7.46
N ALA A 186 2.64 13.78 -7.45
CA ALA A 186 3.20 12.58 -6.87
C ALA A 186 3.80 12.91 -5.49
N CYS A 187 3.35 12.19 -4.46
CA CYS A 187 3.88 12.19 -3.11
C CYS A 187 4.49 10.80 -2.86
N ILE A 188 5.78 10.76 -2.54
CA ILE A 188 6.55 9.54 -2.38
C ILE A 188 6.94 9.41 -0.92
N LEU A 189 6.40 8.41 -0.24
CA LEU A 189 6.78 8.11 1.14
C LEU A 189 8.02 7.23 1.15
N SER A 190 9.01 7.58 1.97
CA SER A 190 10.19 6.76 2.20
C SER A 190 9.84 5.59 3.12
N SER A 191 9.33 4.52 2.52
CA SER A 191 9.13 3.24 3.20
C SER A 191 10.42 2.40 3.20
N TYR A 192 10.39 1.27 3.88
CA TYR A 192 11.45 0.25 3.73
C TYR A 192 11.56 -0.25 2.28
N ILE A 193 10.43 -0.45 1.59
CA ILE A 193 10.40 -0.91 0.19
C ILE A 193 11.06 0.15 -0.70
N ASN A 194 10.77 1.43 -0.48
CA ASN A 194 11.43 2.54 -1.17
C ASN A 194 12.95 2.48 -1.03
N LYS A 195 13.44 2.24 0.20
CA LYS A 195 14.88 2.17 0.48
C LYS A 195 15.57 0.99 -0.21
N VAL A 196 14.86 -0.13 -0.38
CA VAL A 196 15.42 -1.36 -0.96
C VAL A 196 15.29 -1.40 -2.49
N LEU A 197 14.14 -1.03 -3.03
CA LEU A 197 13.81 -1.19 -4.45
C LEU A 197 13.84 0.14 -5.21
N GLY A 198 13.80 1.26 -4.49
CA GLY A 198 13.74 2.60 -5.08
C GLY A 198 12.36 2.96 -5.60
N CYS A 199 12.20 4.25 -5.90
CA CYS A 199 11.13 4.81 -6.71
C CYS A 199 11.77 5.91 -7.58
N LYS A 200 11.88 5.67 -8.88
CA LYS A 200 12.60 6.49 -9.87
C LYS A 200 11.73 7.58 -10.48
N ILE A 201 10.88 8.21 -9.68
CA ILE A 201 10.07 9.34 -10.16
C ILE A 201 10.94 10.58 -10.23
N LYS A 202 11.01 11.16 -11.43
CA LYS A 202 11.78 12.38 -11.71
C LYS A 202 11.19 13.63 -11.05
N TYR A 203 9.87 13.70 -10.90
CA TYR A 203 9.15 14.85 -10.37
C TYR A 203 8.11 14.44 -9.32
N GLY A 204 8.34 14.77 -8.06
CA GLY A 204 7.42 14.48 -6.95
C GLY A 204 7.95 14.99 -5.62
N TYR A 205 7.06 15.12 -4.64
CA TYR A 205 7.40 15.47 -3.26
C TYR A 205 7.79 14.20 -2.50
N LYS A 206 8.92 14.23 -1.79
CA LYS A 206 9.42 13.09 -1.02
C LYS A 206 9.26 13.37 0.47
N PHE A 207 8.80 12.37 1.22
CA PHE A 207 8.52 12.48 2.65
C PHE A 207 9.13 11.28 3.37
N ASN A 208 9.75 11.50 4.53
CA ASN A 208 10.37 10.40 5.28
C ASN A 208 9.36 9.56 6.06
N ASN A 209 8.18 10.12 6.36
CA ASN A 209 7.16 9.48 7.20
C ASN A 209 5.81 10.21 7.06
N LEU A 210 4.75 9.59 7.62
CA LEU A 210 3.39 10.13 7.60
C LEU A 210 3.26 11.49 8.30
N ALA A 211 4.11 11.83 9.27
CA ALA A 211 4.05 13.11 9.96
C ALA A 211 4.51 14.27 9.06
N GLU A 212 5.58 14.08 8.29
CA GLU A 212 6.01 15.06 7.28
C GLU A 212 4.98 15.23 6.16
N LEU A 213 4.42 14.13 5.69
CA LEU A 213 3.33 14.15 4.71
C LEU A 213 2.10 14.90 5.24
N ASN A 214 1.73 14.70 6.51
CA ASN A 214 0.63 15.42 7.15
C ASN A 214 0.91 16.93 7.22
N LYS A 215 2.13 17.33 7.62
CA LYS A 215 2.53 18.76 7.64
C LYS A 215 2.41 19.40 6.26
N PHE A 216 2.75 18.66 5.20
CA PHE A 216 2.58 19.13 3.83
C PHE A 216 1.10 19.41 3.50
N PHE A 217 0.19 18.48 3.80
CA PHE A 217 -1.24 18.68 3.54
C PHE A 217 -1.89 19.80 4.38
N ILE A 218 -1.38 20.05 5.58
CA ILE A 218 -1.78 21.23 6.38
C ILE A 218 -1.31 22.52 5.68
N ALA A 219 -0.03 22.58 5.29
CA ALA A 219 0.57 23.78 4.72
C ALA A 219 -0.01 24.20 3.34
N ILE A 220 -0.50 23.25 2.54
CA ILE A 220 -1.13 23.56 1.24
C ILE A 220 -2.61 23.92 1.34
N TYR A 221 -3.23 23.72 2.51
CA TYR A 221 -4.65 23.98 2.71
C TYR A 221 -4.92 25.25 3.53
N ASP A 222 -4.06 25.57 4.50
CA ASP A 222 -4.22 26.76 5.35
C ASP A 222 -3.77 28.07 4.65
N LYS A 223 -3.79 28.10 3.31
CA LYS A 223 -3.45 29.25 2.46
C LYS A 223 -4.50 29.46 1.37
#